data_AF-A0A674C9E4-F1
#
_entry.id   AF-A0A674C9E4-F1
#
_cell.length_a   1.000
_cell.length_b   1.000
_cell.length_c   1.000
_cell.angle_alpha   90.00
_cell.angle_beta   90.00
_cell.angle_gamma   90.00
#
_symmetry.space_group_name_H-M   'P 1'
#
loop_
_entity.id
_entity.type
_entity.pdbx_description
1 polymer ?
#
loop_
_entity_poly.entity_id
_entity_poly.type
_entity_poly.pdbx_seq_one_letter_code
_entity_poly.pdbx_strand_id
1 'polypeptide(L)'
;MIIVVFHCLDVSRSYNAWIGILRRLLATLEELVTDELKMFQWFLNQNVLEGFSSIPSSRLENADRQDTVDKMVETYGPEGAVKISLEILRKMDQNNLAENLIICP
;
A
#
# COMPACT_ATOMS: atom_id res chain seq x y z
N MET A 1 17.34 -29.93 -22.99
CA MET A 1 17.14 -28.53 -23.41
C MET A 1 15.84 -28.03 -22.75
N ILE A 2 15.70 -27.45 -21.56
CA ILE A 2 16.40 -26.48 -20.67
C ILE A 2 16.33 -24.99 -21.08
N ILE A 3 15.27 -24.48 -21.75
CA ILE A 3 15.16 -23.00 -21.97
C ILE A 3 13.75 -22.39 -21.79
N VAL A 4 12.72 -23.08 -21.26
CA VAL A 4 11.36 -22.47 -21.08
C VAL A 4 10.84 -22.38 -19.64
N VAL A 5 11.60 -22.85 -18.64
CA VAL A 5 11.10 -22.89 -17.24
C VAL A 5 11.42 -21.62 -16.44
N PHE A 6 12.33 -20.76 -16.90
CA PHE A 6 12.73 -19.56 -16.15
C PHE A 6 11.73 -18.40 -16.24
N HIS A 7 10.98 -18.24 -17.33
CA HIS A 7 10.10 -17.07 -17.51
C HIS A 7 8.76 -17.17 -16.76
N CYS A 8 8.31 -18.37 -16.41
CA CYS A 8 7.01 -18.56 -15.74
C CYS A 8 7.10 -18.52 -14.21
N LEU A 9 8.21 -19.03 -13.64
CA LEU A 9 8.43 -19.03 -12.19
C LEU A 9 8.64 -17.60 -11.65
N ASP A 10 9.37 -16.74 -12.36
CA ASP A 10 9.59 -15.33 -11.95
C ASP A 10 8.29 -14.52 -11.96
N VAL A 11 7.42 -14.70 -12.96
CA VAL A 11 6.09 -14.06 -13.01
C VAL A 11 5.20 -14.55 -11.87
N SER A 12 5.17 -15.86 -11.59
CA SER A 12 4.37 -16.42 -10.48
C SER A 12 4.86 -15.95 -9.11
N ARG A 13 6.19 -15.83 -8.92
CA ARG A 13 6.80 -15.35 -7.69
C ARG A 13 6.51 -13.86 -7.47
N SER A 14 6.61 -13.06 -8.54
CA SER A 14 6.22 -11.65 -8.53
C SER A 14 4.73 -11.47 -8.22
N TYR A 15 3.86 -12.26 -8.85
CA TYR A 15 2.42 -12.25 -8.59
C TYR A 15 2.09 -12.63 -7.14
N ASN A 16 2.72 -13.67 -6.59
CA ASN A 16 2.50 -14.08 -5.19
C ASN A 16 3.01 -13.02 -4.20
N ALA A 17 4.15 -12.39 -4.49
CA ALA A 17 4.67 -11.28 -3.67
C ALA A 17 3.72 -10.07 -3.72
N TRP A 18 3.22 -9.73 -4.90
CA TRP A 18 2.23 -8.68 -5.11
C TRP A 18 0.94 -8.94 -4.31
N ILE A 19 0.37 -10.15 -4.44
CA ILE A 19 -0.83 -10.57 -3.69
C ILE A 19 -0.59 -10.51 -2.18
N GLY A 20 0.58 -10.93 -1.70
CA GLY A 20 0.93 -10.89 -0.28
C GLY A 20 1.04 -9.47 0.27
N ILE A 21 1.57 -8.52 -0.52
CA ILE A 21 1.65 -7.12 -0.12
C ILE A 21 0.26 -6.47 -0.13
N LEU A 22 -0.51 -6.67 -1.19
CA LEU A 22 -1.84 -6.11 -1.33
C LEU A 22 -2.77 -6.55 -0.18
N ARG A 23 -2.75 -7.85 0.16
CA ARG A 23 -3.56 -8.39 1.27
C ARG A 23 -3.18 -7.79 2.62
N ARG A 24 -1.89 -7.58 2.89
CA ARG A 24 -1.41 -7.00 4.16
C ARG A 24 -1.79 -5.53 4.29
N LEU A 25 -1.60 -4.77 3.22
CA LEU A 25 -2.02 -3.37 3.18
C LEU A 25 -3.53 -3.25 3.36
N LEU A 26 -4.31 -4.04 2.64
CA LEU A 26 -5.76 -4.02 2.76
C LEU A 26 -6.22 -4.32 4.19
N ALA A 27 -5.71 -5.39 4.81
CA ALA A 27 -6.02 -5.73 6.20
C ALA A 27 -5.65 -4.59 7.17
N THR A 28 -4.56 -3.88 6.92
CA THR A 28 -4.17 -2.73 7.74
C THR A 28 -5.15 -1.56 7.58
N LEU A 29 -5.63 -1.30 6.36
CA LEU A 29 -6.62 -0.25 6.09
C LEU A 29 -8.03 -0.63 6.56
N GLU A 30 -8.33 -1.93 6.71
CA GLU A 30 -9.58 -2.44 7.32
C GLU A 30 -9.69 -2.09 8.81
N GLU A 31 -8.57 -2.04 9.52
CA GLU A 31 -8.52 -1.64 10.94
C GLU A 31 -8.72 -0.12 11.14
N LEU A 32 -8.55 0.70 10.10
CA LEU A 32 -8.82 2.14 10.18
C LEU A 32 -10.32 2.40 10.18
N VAL A 33 -10.81 3.21 11.13
CA VAL A 33 -12.19 3.71 11.05
C VAL A 33 -12.35 4.71 9.91
N THR A 34 -13.59 5.03 9.52
CA THR A 34 -13.87 5.87 8.34
C THR A 34 -13.15 7.22 8.36
N ASP A 35 -13.08 7.90 9.50
CA ASP A 35 -12.42 9.20 9.59
C ASP A 35 -10.89 9.09 9.55
N GLU A 36 -10.33 7.99 10.07
CA GLU A 36 -8.91 7.67 9.92
C GLU A 36 -8.58 7.35 8.46
N LEU A 37 -9.41 6.56 7.76
CA LEU A 37 -9.20 6.31 6.33
C LEU A 37 -9.21 7.62 5.51
N LYS A 38 -10.13 8.54 5.79
CA LYS A 38 -10.13 9.86 5.14
C LYS A 38 -8.86 10.65 5.43
N MET A 39 -8.37 10.62 6.66
CA MET A 39 -7.12 11.28 7.03
C MET A 39 -5.92 10.64 6.32
N PHE A 40 -5.89 9.31 6.22
CA PHE A 40 -4.88 8.56 5.48
C PHE A 40 -4.86 8.95 4.00
N GLN A 41 -6.03 8.97 3.35
CA GLN A 41 -6.19 9.42 1.96
C GLN A 41 -5.79 10.89 1.78
N TRP A 42 -6.09 11.74 2.77
CA TRP A 42 -5.66 13.13 2.76
C TRP A 42 -4.12 13.25 2.76
N PHE A 43 -3.41 12.43 3.53
CA PHE A 43 -1.94 12.39 3.51
C PHE A 43 -1.38 11.89 2.18
N LEU A 44 -1.99 10.88 1.55
CA LEU A 44 -1.62 10.45 0.19
C LEU A 44 -1.74 11.57 -0.84
N ASN A 45 -2.67 12.50 -0.61
CA ASN A 45 -2.86 13.67 -1.45
C ASN A 45 -1.85 14.79 -1.20
N GLN A 46 -1.15 14.78 -0.06
CA GLN A 46 -0.17 15.81 0.28
C GLN A 46 1.22 15.47 -0.26
N ASN A 47 1.97 16.50 -0.67
CA ASN A 47 3.40 16.39 -1.03
C ASN A 47 4.31 16.52 0.21
N VAL A 48 3.87 16.02 1.37
CA VAL A 48 4.58 16.18 2.65
C VAL A 48 5.52 15.03 3.00
N LEU A 49 5.55 13.98 2.16
CA LEU A 49 6.35 12.78 2.38
C LEU A 49 7.48 12.77 1.35
N GLU A 50 8.69 13.11 1.82
CA GLU A 50 9.87 13.25 0.96
C GLU A 50 10.14 11.97 0.16
N GLY A 51 10.34 12.11 -1.14
CA GLY A 51 10.58 10.98 -2.05
C GLY A 51 9.32 10.27 -2.58
N PHE A 52 8.12 10.71 -2.20
CA PHE A 52 6.86 10.18 -2.73
C PHE A 52 6.05 11.26 -3.45
N SER A 53 5.52 10.92 -4.63
CA SER A 53 4.60 11.79 -5.36
C SER A 53 3.20 11.76 -4.74
N SER A 54 2.53 12.90 -4.63
CA SER A 54 1.12 12.93 -4.20
C SER A 54 0.18 12.20 -5.16
N ILE A 55 -0.84 11.51 -4.63
CA ILE A 55 -1.98 11.00 -5.42
C ILE A 55 -3.04 12.10 -5.54
N PRO A 56 -3.46 12.50 -6.76
CA PRO A 56 -4.50 13.50 -6.96
C PRO A 56 -5.82 13.16 -6.26
N SER A 57 -6.50 14.16 -5.69
CA SER A 57 -7.76 13.96 -4.94
C SER A 57 -8.83 13.29 -5.80
N SER A 58 -8.87 13.59 -7.10
CA SER A 58 -9.80 12.97 -8.06
C SER A 58 -9.62 11.45 -8.21
N ARG A 59 -8.44 10.91 -7.88
CA ARG A 59 -8.20 9.44 -7.86
C ARG A 59 -8.57 8.80 -6.52
N LEU A 60 -8.79 9.60 -5.48
CA LEU A 60 -9.13 9.16 -4.13
C LEU A 60 -10.59 9.49 -3.75
N GLU A 61 -11.28 10.26 -4.59
CA GLU A 61 -12.67 10.64 -4.36
C GLU A 61 -13.55 9.40 -4.31
N ASN A 62 -14.25 9.21 -3.18
CA ASN A 62 -15.08 8.03 -2.89
C ASN A 62 -14.34 6.69 -2.91
N ALA A 63 -13.00 6.69 -2.93
CA ALA A 63 -12.22 5.47 -2.89
C ALA A 63 -12.47 4.75 -1.57
N ASP A 64 -12.82 3.48 -1.65
CA ASP A 64 -12.85 2.61 -0.49
C ASP A 64 -11.43 2.13 -0.11
N ARG A 65 -11.35 1.21 0.84
CA ARG A 65 -10.06 0.68 1.33
C ARG A 65 -9.31 -0.07 0.23
N GLN A 66 -10.02 -0.86 -0.57
CA GLN A 66 -9.42 -1.63 -1.65
C GLN A 66 -8.99 -0.70 -2.79
N ASP A 67 -9.84 0.24 -3.19
CA ASP A 67 -9.50 1.25 -4.20
C ASP A 67 -8.25 2.03 -3.79
N THR A 68 -8.15 2.39 -2.51
CA THR A 68 -6.99 3.11 -1.96
C THR A 68 -5.71 2.28 -2.10
N VAL A 69 -5.73 1.00 -1.69
CA VAL A 69 -4.56 0.11 -1.85
C VAL A 69 -4.17 -0.04 -3.31
N ASP A 70 -5.14 -0.24 -4.20
CA ASP A 70 -4.89 -0.37 -5.63
C ASP A 70 -4.22 0.89 -6.20
N LYS A 71 -4.69 2.09 -5.81
CA LYS A 71 -4.08 3.36 -6.22
C LYS A 71 -2.68 3.57 -5.67
N MET A 72 -2.41 3.12 -4.45
CA MET A 72 -1.07 3.18 -3.86
C MET A 72 -0.11 2.24 -4.59
N VAL A 73 -0.51 1.00 -4.86
CA VAL A 73 0.32 0.02 -5.55
C VAL A 73 0.55 0.43 -7.01
N GLU A 74 -0.47 0.97 -7.68
CA GLU A 74 -0.35 1.55 -9.04
C GLU A 74 0.66 2.70 -9.07
N THR A 75 0.69 3.55 -8.04
CA THR A 75 1.51 4.78 -8.03
C THR A 75 2.93 4.54 -7.55
N TYR A 76 3.12 3.70 -6.53
CA TYR A 76 4.40 3.53 -5.83
C TYR A 76 5.03 2.15 -5.98
N GLY A 77 4.32 1.21 -6.61
CA GLY A 77 4.66 -0.21 -6.57
C GLY A 77 4.38 -0.84 -5.19
N PRO A 78 4.49 -2.17 -5.08
CA PRO A 78 4.16 -2.89 -3.84
C PRO A 78 5.02 -2.45 -2.64
N GLU A 79 6.35 -2.40 -2.80
CA GLU A 79 7.23 -1.99 -1.71
C GLU A 79 7.07 -0.51 -1.35
N GLY A 80 6.83 0.34 -2.35
CA GLY A 80 6.58 1.77 -2.15
C GLY A 80 5.27 2.00 -1.40
N ALA A 81 4.22 1.26 -1.72
CA ALA A 81 2.94 1.31 -1.03
C ALA A 81 3.06 0.93 0.45
N VAL A 82 3.87 -0.07 0.79
CA VAL A 82 4.15 -0.41 2.20
C VAL A 82 4.90 0.72 2.89
N LYS A 83 5.97 1.25 2.28
CA LYS A 83 6.78 2.32 2.87
C LYS A 83 5.95 3.58 3.16
N ILE A 84 5.14 4.02 2.20
CA ILE A 84 4.33 5.23 2.40
C ILE A 84 3.24 5.01 3.46
N SER A 85 2.63 3.82 3.52
CA SER A 85 1.68 3.48 4.59
C SER A 85 2.29 3.59 5.97
N LEU A 86 3.52 3.09 6.16
CA LEU A 86 4.20 3.16 7.45
C LEU A 86 4.41 4.60 7.91
N GLU A 87 4.85 5.48 7.00
CA GLU A 87 5.05 6.89 7.31
C GLU A 87 3.74 7.62 7.64
N ILE A 88 2.68 7.34 6.90
CA ILE A 88 1.36 7.95 7.13
C ILE A 88 0.77 7.45 8.46
N LEU A 89 0.79 6.15 8.73
CA LEU A 89 0.28 5.57 9.96
C LEU A 89 0.98 6.16 11.19
N ARG A 90 2.30 6.34 11.13
CA ARG A 90 3.06 7.01 12.20
C ARG A 90 2.65 8.47 12.38
N LYS A 91 2.42 9.21 11.30
CA LYS A 91 1.94 10.61 11.35
C LYS A 91 0.53 10.73 11.94
N MET A 92 -0.27 9.68 11.84
CA MET A 92 -1.60 9.57 12.41
C MET A 92 -1.62 8.99 13.83
N ASP A 93 -0.44 8.77 14.44
CA ASP A 93 -0.26 8.09 15.72
C ASP A 93 -0.78 6.62 15.76
N GLN A 94 -1.03 6.01 14.59
CA GLN A 94 -1.42 4.60 14.41
C GLN A 94 -0.19 3.66 14.47
N ASN A 95 0.64 3.82 15.50
CA ASN A 95 1.93 3.15 15.61
C ASN A 95 1.81 1.62 15.68
N ASN A 96 0.79 1.10 16.36
CA ASN A 96 0.52 -0.34 16.44
C ASN A 96 0.23 -0.93 15.05
N LEU A 97 -0.54 -0.25 14.22
CA LEU A 97 -0.83 -0.68 12.85
C LEU A 97 0.43 -0.63 11.98
N ALA A 98 1.27 0.40 12.16
CA ALA A 98 2.55 0.50 11.46
C ALA A 98 3.49 -0.66 11.83
N GLU A 99 3.57 -1.04 13.11
CA GLU A 99 4.38 -2.18 13.56
C GLU A 99 3.85 -3.51 13.02
N ASN A 100 2.54 -3.73 13.06
CA ASN A 100 1.91 -4.95 12.53
C ASN A 100 2.10 -5.10 11.01
N LEU A 101 2.19 -3.99 10.27
CA LEU A 101 2.47 -4.01 8.83
C LEU A 101 3.91 -4.47 8.52
N ILE A 102 4.87 -4.23 9.41
CA ILE A 102 6.26 -4.69 9.29
C ILE A 102 6.38 -6.16 9.73
N ILE A 103 5.69 -6.51 10.81
CA ILE A 103 5.87 -7.75 11.55
C ILE A 103 4.77 -8.73 11.13
N CYS A 104 4.95 -9.41 10.00
CA CYS A 104 4.29 -10.69 9.78
C CYS A 104 5.20 -11.61 8.96
N PRO A 105 5.57 -12.79 9.50
CA PRO A 105 6.47 -13.76 8.85
C PRO A 105 5.92 -14.35 7.55
#